data_AF-A0A953XWJ3-F1
#
_entry.id   AF-A0A953XWJ3-F1
#
_cell.length_a   1.000
_cell.length_b   1.000
_cell.length_c   1.000
_cell.angle_alpha   90.00
_cell.angle_beta   90.00
_cell.angle_gamma   90.00
#
_symmetry.space_group_name_H-M   'P 1'
#
loop_
_entity.id
_entity.type
_entity.pdbx_description
1 polymer ?
#
loop_
_entity_poly.entity_id
_entity_poly.type
_entity_poly.pdbx_seq_one_letter_code
_entity_poly.pdbx_strand_id
1 'polypeptide(L)'
;MGNQQGTLTDGELGWLAGIIEGEGSITMNVRKKHWKGWNGIGVDLTVCVSNTDGRLLERVADLFFRLTESHPHINEFKKSPVYKKDGSAYLNPKTS
;
A
#
# COMPACT_ATOMS: atom_id res chain seq x y z
N MET A 1 23.97 18.49 16.70
CA MET A 1 24.48 17.16 16.31
C MET A 1 23.31 16.42 15.68
N GLY A 2 23.43 16.05 14.41
CA GLY A 2 22.31 15.76 13.51
C GLY A 2 21.73 14.35 13.64
N ASN A 3 20.41 14.25 13.50
CA ASN A 3 19.65 13.00 13.41
C ASN A 3 19.80 12.35 12.01
N GLN A 4 21.03 12.07 11.56
CA GLN A 4 21.29 11.45 10.26
C GLN A 4 20.97 9.93 10.21
N GLN A 5 20.29 9.39 11.22
CA GLN A 5 20.05 7.95 11.36
C GLN A 5 18.61 7.51 11.01
N GLY A 6 17.70 8.46 10.72
CA GLY A 6 16.30 8.17 10.35
C GLY A 6 15.90 8.63 8.95
N THR A 7 16.72 9.45 8.28
CA THR A 7 16.35 10.06 7.00
C THR A 7 16.54 9.06 5.85
N LEU A 8 15.49 8.85 5.05
CA LEU A 8 15.59 8.11 3.79
C LEU A 8 16.68 8.73 2.91
N THR A 9 17.48 7.88 2.26
CA THR A 9 18.41 8.34 1.22
C THR A 9 17.64 8.83 -0.01
N ASP A 10 18.25 9.70 -0.83
CA ASP A 10 17.63 10.17 -2.08
C ASP A 10 17.29 9.01 -3.03
N GLY A 11 18.11 7.95 -3.03
CA GLY A 11 17.85 6.74 -3.79
C GLY A 11 16.62 5.97 -3.29
N GLU A 12 16.43 5.88 -1.97
CA GLU A 12 15.23 5.27 -1.38
C GLU A 12 13.97 6.10 -1.64
N LEU A 13 14.08 7.44 -1.56
CA LEU A 13 12.98 8.35 -1.89
C LEU A 13 12.58 8.23 -3.37
N GLY A 14 13.57 8.25 -4.27
CA GLY A 14 13.32 8.07 -5.71
C GLY A 14 12.72 6.71 -6.03
N TRP A 15 13.20 5.65 -5.38
CA TRP A 15 12.64 4.30 -5.52
C TRP A 15 11.18 4.25 -5.03
N LEU A 16 10.90 4.79 -3.85
CA LEU A 16 9.54 4.82 -3.29
C LEU A 16 8.58 5.62 -4.17
N ALA A 17 9.02 6.77 -4.68
CA ALA A 17 8.23 7.58 -5.61
C ALA A 17 7.87 6.78 -6.88
N GLY A 18 8.85 6.09 -7.48
CA GLY A 18 8.61 5.23 -8.64
C GLY A 18 7.61 4.10 -8.39
N ILE A 19 7.65 3.50 -7.19
CA ILE A 19 6.65 2.48 -6.80
C ILE A 19 5.25 3.08 -6.67
N ILE A 20 5.12 4.25 -6.02
CA ILE A 20 3.82 4.91 -5.86
C ILE A 20 3.23 5.31 -7.22
N GLU A 21 4.05 5.77 -8.15
CA GLU A 21 3.60 6.13 -9.50
C GLU A 21 3.18 4.89 -10.34
N GLY A 22 3.90 3.78 -10.22
CA GLY A 22 3.66 2.58 -11.03
C GLY A 22 2.56 1.67 -10.50
N GLU A 23 2.47 1.49 -9.19
CA GLU A 23 1.61 0.49 -8.53
C GLU A 23 0.73 1.08 -7.44
N GLY A 24 0.96 2.35 -7.12
CA GLY A 24 0.25 3.05 -6.08
C GLY A 24 -1.03 3.71 -6.56
N SER A 25 -1.86 4.08 -5.59
CA SER A 25 -2.99 4.97 -5.78
C SER A 25 -3.04 5.95 -4.61
N ILE A 26 -3.23 7.23 -4.92
CA ILE A 26 -3.48 8.28 -3.92
C ILE A 26 -4.95 8.68 -4.07
N THR A 27 -5.72 8.55 -2.99
CA THR A 27 -7.15 8.85 -2.99
C THR A 27 -7.50 9.82 -1.87
N MET A 28 -8.41 10.74 -2.16
CA MET A 28 -9.01 11.65 -1.19
C MET A 28 -10.51 11.38 -1.09
N ASN A 29 -10.98 11.01 0.09
CA ASN A 29 -12.39 10.78 0.37
C ASN A 29 -12.94 11.87 1.29
N VAL A 30 -13.94 12.61 0.82
CA VAL A 30 -14.67 13.60 1.62
C VAL A 30 -16.00 12.99 2.04
N ARG A 31 -16.20 12.76 3.34
CA ARG A 31 -17.39 12.08 3.86
C ARG A 31 -17.84 12.63 5.21
N LYS A 32 -19.14 12.53 5.49
CA LYS A 32 -19.65 12.78 6.85
C LYS A 32 -19.02 11.78 7.81
N LYS A 33 -18.51 12.27 8.93
CA LYS A 33 -17.85 11.47 9.96
C LYS A 33 -18.47 11.75 11.32
N HIS A 34 -18.53 10.69 12.12
CA HIS A 34 -18.90 10.73 13.52
C HIS A 34 -17.82 10.06 14.34
N TRP A 35 -17.21 10.79 15.29
CA TRP A 35 -16.32 10.20 16.30
C TRP A 35 -16.47 10.95 17.62
N LYS A 36 -16.34 10.28 18.77
CA LYS A 36 -16.25 10.91 20.11
C LYS A 36 -17.18 12.13 20.32
N GLY A 37 -18.43 12.07 19.87
CA GLY A 37 -19.41 13.17 19.96
C GLY A 37 -19.30 14.28 18.91
N TRP A 38 -18.25 14.30 18.09
CA TRP A 38 -18.08 15.19 16.94
C TRP A 38 -18.87 14.68 15.72
N ASN A 39 -19.59 15.60 15.08
CA ASN A 39 -20.35 15.39 13.87
C ASN A 39 -19.92 16.42 12.83
N GLY A 40 -19.37 15.98 11.68
CA GLY A 40 -18.95 16.93 10.65
C GLY A 40 -18.50 16.30 9.34
N ILE A 41 -17.90 17.12 8.48
CA ILE A 41 -17.25 16.68 7.24
C ILE A 41 -15.80 16.31 7.55
N GLY A 42 -15.43 15.07 7.29
CA GLY A 42 -14.05 14.60 7.37
C GLY A 42 -13.45 14.40 5.99
N VAL A 43 -12.14 14.63 5.90
CA VAL A 43 -11.31 14.30 4.74
C VAL A 43 -10.41 13.14 5.12
N ASP A 44 -10.37 12.12 4.29
CA ASP A 44 -9.48 10.96 4.39
C ASP A 44 -8.53 10.95 3.20
N LEU A 45 -7.23 11.00 3.48
CA LEU A 45 -6.19 10.78 2.48
C LEU A 45 -5.69 9.34 2.63
N THR A 46 -5.57 8.64 1.52
CA THR A 46 -5.11 7.25 1.51
C THR A 46 -4.10 7.06 0.39
N VAL A 47 -2.93 6.51 0.74
CA VAL A 47 -1.98 5.95 -0.21
C VAL A 47 -2.09 4.44 -0.09
N CYS A 48 -2.32 3.76 -1.22
CA CYS A 48 -2.36 2.31 -1.30
C CYS A 48 -1.34 1.86 -2.34
N VAL A 49 -0.62 0.77 -2.06
CA VAL A 49 0.28 0.09 -3.02
C VAL A 49 -0.15 -1.37 -3.07
N SER A 50 -0.30 -1.92 -4.28
CA SER A 50 -0.76 -3.28 -4.48
C SER A 50 0.19 -4.05 -5.40
N ASN A 51 0.83 -5.10 -4.88
CA ASN A 51 1.70 -5.97 -5.66
C ASN A 51 1.45 -7.45 -5.31
N THR A 52 1.86 -8.35 -6.21
CA THR A 52 1.85 -9.80 -5.97
C THR A 52 3.09 -10.31 -5.22
N ASP A 53 4.16 -9.52 -5.17
CA ASP A 53 5.38 -9.79 -4.42
C ASP A 53 5.29 -9.12 -3.03
N GLY A 54 5.13 -9.96 -2.00
CA GLY A 54 5.04 -9.49 -0.61
C GLY A 54 6.31 -8.79 -0.12
N ARG A 55 7.50 -9.16 -0.62
CA ARG A 55 8.77 -8.54 -0.20
C ARG A 55 8.86 -7.08 -0.61
N LEU A 56 8.26 -6.75 -1.76
CA LEU A 56 8.15 -5.37 -2.22
C LEU A 56 7.29 -4.56 -1.26
N LEU A 57 6.14 -5.10 -0.84
CA LEU A 57 5.22 -4.44 0.09
C LEU A 57 5.84 -4.26 1.48
N GLU A 58 6.59 -5.26 1.98
CA GLU A 58 7.36 -5.15 3.22
C GLU A 58 8.39 -4.02 3.15
N ARG A 59 9.12 -3.91 2.05
CA ARG A 59 10.08 -2.82 1.83
C ARG A 59 9.40 -1.45 1.76
N VAL A 60 8.29 -1.34 1.03
CA VAL A 60 7.49 -0.11 0.99
C VAL A 60 7.02 0.29 2.39
N ALA A 61 6.56 -0.68 3.19
CA ALA A 61 6.11 -0.43 4.55
C ALA A 61 7.22 0.08 5.47
N ASP A 62 8.43 -0.50 5.39
CA ASP A 62 9.61 -0.02 6.12
C ASP A 62 9.95 1.43 5.76
N LEU A 63 10.02 1.75 4.46
CA LEU A 63 10.35 3.11 4.02
C LEU A 63 9.26 4.12 4.43
N PHE A 64 7.99 3.76 4.37
CA PHE A 64 6.89 4.61 4.84
C PHE A 64 6.95 4.84 6.35
N PHE A 65 7.25 3.81 7.13
CA PHE A 65 7.41 3.93 8.58
C PHE A 65 8.59 4.86 8.91
N ARG A 66 9.74 4.68 8.25
CA ARG A 66 10.91 5.57 8.44
C ARG A 66 10.62 7.01 8.02
N LEU A 67 9.79 7.23 7.00
CA LEU A 67 9.43 8.57 6.52
C LEU A 67 8.39 9.29 7.40
N THR A 68 7.43 8.55 7.94
CA THR A 68 6.21 9.13 8.53
C THR A 68 5.97 8.76 9.98
N GLU A 69 6.80 7.87 10.54
CA GLU A 69 6.63 7.23 11.85
C GLU A 69 5.29 6.48 12.01
N SER A 70 4.56 6.28 10.91
CA SER A 70 3.24 5.65 10.87
C SER A 70 3.36 4.27 10.23
N HIS A 71 2.75 3.27 10.86
CA HIS A 71 2.76 1.90 10.32
C HIS A 71 1.65 1.74 9.28
N PRO A 72 1.99 1.49 8.01
CA PRO A 72 0.98 1.20 7.00
C PRO A 72 0.33 -0.16 7.27
N HIS A 73 -0.94 -0.28 6.91
CA HIS A 73 -1.66 -1.55 6.99
C HIS A 73 -1.32 -2.44 5.79
N ILE A 74 -0.73 -3.60 6.05
CA ILE A 74 -0.48 -4.62 5.03
C ILE A 74 -1.64 -5.61 5.05
N ASN A 75 -2.31 -5.79 3.91
CA ASN A 75 -3.40 -6.74 3.75
C ASN A 75 -3.03 -7.77 2.68
N GLU A 76 -3.03 -9.05 3.04
CA GLU A 76 -2.87 -10.14 2.08
C GLU A 76 -4.24 -10.68 1.65
N PHE A 77 -4.48 -10.69 0.34
CA PHE A 77 -5.69 -11.27 -0.23
C PHE A 77 -5.35 -12.60 -0.89
N LYS A 78 -5.94 -13.70 -0.40
CA LYS A 78 -5.93 -14.97 -1.14
C LYS A 78 -6.77 -14.78 -2.40
N LYS A 79 -6.13 -14.81 -3.57
CA LYS A 79 -6.85 -14.79 -4.84
C LYS A 79 -7.58 -16.12 -5.02
N SER A 80 -8.91 -16.06 -5.11
CA SER A 80 -9.69 -17.21 -5.56
C SER A 80 -9.29 -17.56 -7.00
N PRO A 81 -9.08 -18.84 -7.32
CA PRO A 81 -8.82 -19.24 -8.69
C PRO A 81 -9.96 -18.79 -9.60
N VAL A 82 -9.60 -18.20 -10.74
CA VAL A 82 -10.58 -17.88 -11.78
C VAL A 82 -10.87 -19.18 -12.52
N TYR A 83 -12.15 -19.52 -12.63
CA TYR A 83 -12.61 -20.70 -13.37
C TYR A 83 -13.17 -20.29 -14.73
N LYS A 84 -12.97 -21.15 -15.73
CA LYS A 84 -13.63 -21.05 -17.04
C LYS A 84 -15.08 -21.53 -16.93
N LYS A 85 -15.87 -21.29 -17.99
CA LYS A 85 -17.27 -21.76 -18.09
C LYS A 85 -17.41 -23.29 -17.98
N ASP A 86 -16.36 -24.03 -18.31
CA ASP A 86 -16.29 -25.50 -18.21
C ASP A 86 -15.89 -26.02 -16.81
N GLY A 87 -15.66 -25.12 -15.85
CA GLY A 87 -15.22 -25.47 -14.49
C GLY A 87 -13.72 -25.73 -14.35
N SER A 88 -12.94 -25.68 -15.43
CA SER A 88 -11.47 -25.76 -15.34
C SER A 88 -10.87 -24.45 -14.83
N ALA A 89 -9.86 -24.52 -13.97
CA ALA A 89 -9.14 -23.33 -13.50
C ALA A 89 -8.29 -22.76 -14.65
N TYR A 90 -8.19 -21.43 -14.74
CA TYR A 90 -7.11 -20.82 -15.53
C TYR A 90 -5.78 -21.23 -14.90
N LEU A 91 -4.90 -21.85 -15.68
CA LEU A 91 -3.56 -22.25 -15.22
C LEU A 91 -2.84 -21.00 -14.74
N ASN A 92 -2.51 -20.96 -13.45
CA ASN A 92 -1.59 -19.97 -12.93
C ASN A 92 -0.19 -20.35 -13.45
N PRO A 93 0.53 -19.49 -14.22
CA PRO A 93 1.81 -19.84 -14.84
C PRO A 93 2.96 -20.20 -13.89
N LYS A 94 2.71 -20.30 -12.57
CA LYS A 94 3.72 -20.56 -11.53
C LYS A 94 3.64 -21.95 -10.88
N THR A 95 2.89 -22.91 -11.45
CA THR A 95 2.83 -24.30 -10.94
C THR A 95 3.24 -25.34 -11.97
N SER A 96 4.27 -25.06 -12.77
CA SER A 96 4.96 -26.04 -13.62
C SER A 96 6.46 -26.00 -13.36
#